data_AF-A0A3Q0IUB9-F1
#
_entry.id   AF-A0A3Q0IUB9-F1
#
_cell.length_a   1.000
_cell.length_b   1.000
_cell.length_c   1.000
_cell.angle_alpha   90.00
_cell.angle_beta   90.00
_cell.angle_gamma   90.00
#
_symmetry.space_group_name_H-M   'P 1'
#
loop_
_entity.id
_entity.type
_entity.pdbx_description
1 polymer ?
#
loop_
_entity_poly.entity_id
_entity_poly.type
_entity_poly.pdbx_seq_one_letter_code
_entity_poly.pdbx_strand_id
1 'polypeptide(L)'
;MHFVTAVCSQSREDNIEELVEIPVKRGDRPIKLDMTSFQRLSLTSTIHGQIIVEIPVKRGDRPIKLDMTSFQRLSLTSTIHFGGSKEIVDYGGILKFKADTNASSVMIARAAQDNCSIFSPTKGIQDIHQMIKEYLRYCVDYDNSAPNSKYCVQSMLGSQQESPLGKKFLESQTLEQICELWGLHDYWQEKKALFSSEGLISKWDRSPPPAAKRARIENSLDGNGVFSLNCAFLRNHYPVEKLPKTILYAHCKYKRFEVPKYETVQYEKLFRSLVTVNGKQYTSKFWEKNKRCAEQGAAIVCLCDLGYYTQQELIETGVLRS
;
A
#
# COMPACT_ATOMS: atom_id res chain seq x y z
N MET A 1 -26.02 -31.11 0.26
CA MET A 1 -25.44 -29.95 0.96
C MET A 1 -24.32 -30.51 1.81
N HIS A 2 -23.10 -29.98 1.70
CA HIS A 2 -22.00 -30.40 2.56
C HIS A 2 -21.72 -29.27 3.55
N PHE A 3 -21.53 -29.61 4.82
CA PHE A 3 -21.27 -28.65 5.88
C PHE A 3 -19.77 -28.70 6.18
N VAL A 4 -19.13 -27.53 6.24
CA VAL A 4 -17.77 -27.40 6.78
C VAL A 4 -17.91 -26.95 8.22
N THR A 5 -17.44 -27.76 9.15
CA THR A 5 -17.42 -27.46 10.58
C THR A 5 -16.13 -26.73 10.92
N ALA A 6 -16.23 -25.46 11.30
CA ALA A 6 -15.10 -24.71 11.86
C ALA A 6 -15.42 -24.35 13.31
N VAL A 7 -14.50 -24.66 14.22
CA VAL A 7 -14.59 -24.20 15.62
C VAL A 7 -13.77 -22.93 15.73
N CYS A 8 -14.36 -21.89 16.30
CA CYS A 8 -13.71 -20.61 16.55
C CYS A 8 -13.57 -20.43 18.06
N SER A 9 -12.36 -20.53 18.61
CA SER A 9 -12.07 -20.10 19.97
C SER A 9 -11.56 -18.66 19.91
N GLN A 10 -12.36 -17.71 20.41
CA GLN A 10 -11.84 -16.39 20.69
C GLN A 10 -11.10 -16.45 22.02
N SER A 11 -9.82 -16.09 22.02
CA SER A 11 -9.02 -15.97 23.23
C SER A 11 -9.52 -14.79 24.07
N ARG A 12 -10.47 -15.04 24.96
CA ARG A 12 -10.82 -14.23 26.15
C ARG A 12 -11.71 -15.10 27.02
N GLU A 13 -11.14 -15.50 28.16
CA GLU A 13 -11.64 -16.14 29.41
C GLU A 13 -13.08 -16.69 29.60
N ASP A 14 -14.00 -16.61 28.63
CA ASP A 14 -15.32 -17.21 28.69
C ASP A 14 -15.45 -18.28 27.59
N ASN A 15 -15.43 -19.55 27.99
CA ASN A 15 -15.65 -20.71 27.13
C ASN A 15 -17.03 -20.65 26.47
N ILE A 16 -17.10 -20.14 25.24
CA ILE A 16 -18.21 -20.39 24.33
C ILE A 16 -17.61 -21.04 23.08
N GLU A 17 -17.72 -22.36 22.99
CA GLU A 17 -17.47 -23.12 21.76
C GLU A 17 -18.63 -22.87 20.79
N GLU A 18 -18.54 -21.83 19.97
CA GLU A 18 -19.54 -21.61 18.92
C GLU A 18 -19.16 -22.44 17.68
N LEU A 19 -19.96 -23.48 17.42
CA LEU A 19 -19.90 -24.29 16.21
C LEU A 19 -20.41 -23.45 15.03
N VAL A 20 -19.50 -23.05 14.13
CA VAL A 20 -19.89 -22.36 12.89
C VAL A 20 -19.98 -23.40 11.79
N GLU A 21 -21.21 -23.76 11.41
CA GLU A 21 -21.49 -24.55 10.21
C GLU A 21 -21.53 -23.63 8.98
N ILE A 22 -20.56 -23.78 8.08
CA ILE A 22 -20.59 -23.06 6.81
C ILE A 22 -21.21 -23.98 5.74
N PRO A 23 -22.39 -23.64 5.20
CA PRO A 23 -23.01 -24.43 4.15
C PRO A 23 -22.25 -24.26 2.84
N VAL A 24 -21.75 -25.36 2.27
CA VAL A 24 -21.09 -25.39 0.96
C VAL A 24 -21.99 -26.12 -0.04
N LYS A 25 -22.33 -25.43 -1.13
CA LYS A 25 -23.05 -25.95 -2.29
C LYS A 25 -22.07 -26.38 -3.38
N ARG A 26 -22.53 -27.31 -4.21
CA ARG A 26 -21.78 -27.79 -5.37
C ARG A 26 -21.64 -26.63 -6.38
N GLY A 27 -20.41 -26.18 -6.63
CA GLY A 27 -20.11 -25.00 -7.45
C GLY A 27 -19.61 -23.78 -6.66
N ASP A 28 -19.64 -23.84 -5.32
CA ASP A 28 -19.05 -22.79 -4.49
C ASP A 28 -17.53 -22.79 -4.59
N ARG A 29 -16.94 -21.59 -4.50
CA ARG A 29 -15.48 -21.44 -4.45
C ARG A 29 -14.93 -22.14 -3.20
N PRO A 30 -13.76 -22.80 -3.27
CA PRO A 30 -13.17 -23.45 -2.11
C PRO A 30 -12.98 -22.46 -0.95
N ILE A 31 -13.46 -22.82 0.24
CA ILE A 31 -13.24 -22.05 1.46
C ILE A 31 -11.81 -22.30 1.93
N LYS A 32 -11.03 -21.23 2.11
CA LYS A 32 -9.68 -21.28 2.70
C LYS A 32 -9.75 -20.76 4.12
N LEU A 33 -9.30 -21.56 5.09
CA LEU A 33 -9.16 -21.17 6.49
C LEU A 33 -7.67 -20.94 6.78
N ASP A 34 -7.34 -19.75 7.27
CA ASP A 34 -6.00 -19.41 7.76
C ASP A 34 -6.04 -19.51 9.30
N MET A 35 -5.26 -20.43 9.86
CA MET A 35 -5.34 -20.82 11.27
C MET A 35 -4.03 -20.46 11.96
N THR A 36 -3.94 -19.25 12.53
CA THR A 36 -2.77 -18.80 13.30
C THR A 36 -2.75 -19.29 14.75
N SER A 37 -3.81 -19.95 15.25
CA SER A 37 -3.90 -20.36 16.65
C SER A 37 -4.98 -21.42 16.89
N PHE A 38 -4.81 -22.64 16.36
CA PHE A 38 -5.71 -23.76 16.67
C PHE A 38 -4.98 -25.08 16.86
N GLN A 39 -5.21 -25.73 18.00
CA GLN A 39 -4.99 -27.16 18.17
C GLN A 39 -6.24 -27.90 17.71
N ARG A 40 -6.04 -28.82 16.75
CA ARG A 40 -7.00 -29.83 16.26
C ARG A 40 -8.28 -29.28 15.63
N LEU A 41 -8.40 -29.46 14.32
CA LEU A 41 -9.64 -29.91 13.67
C LEU A 41 -9.37 -30.37 12.23
N SER A 42 -10.13 -31.38 11.80
CA SER A 42 -10.05 -32.06 10.52
C SER A 42 -10.88 -31.35 9.46
N LEU A 43 -10.19 -30.65 8.54
CA LEU A 43 -10.42 -30.55 7.09
C LEU A 43 -9.57 -29.38 6.54
N THR A 44 -8.55 -29.70 5.73
CA THR A 44 -7.49 -28.78 5.25
C THR A 44 -6.84 -27.97 6.36
N SER A 45 -5.97 -28.62 7.13
CA SER A 45 -5.14 -27.96 8.12
C SER A 45 -3.98 -27.24 7.44
N THR A 46 -4.03 -25.91 7.43
CA THR A 46 -2.86 -25.04 7.27
C THR A 46 -2.06 -25.12 8.56
N ILE A 47 -0.86 -25.70 8.53
CA ILE A 47 -0.02 -25.87 9.73
C ILE A 47 1.16 -24.92 9.62
N HIS A 48 1.22 -23.99 10.56
CA HIS A 48 2.34 -23.08 10.72
C HIS A 48 3.57 -23.86 11.21
N GLY A 49 4.67 -23.76 10.47
CA GLY A 49 5.98 -24.30 10.87
C GLY A 49 6.70 -23.49 11.97
N GLN A 50 6.06 -22.52 12.64
CA GLN A 50 6.44 -22.21 14.02
C GLN A 50 5.32 -22.68 14.94
N ILE A 51 5.56 -23.81 15.60
CA ILE A 51 4.99 -24.02 16.92
C ILE A 51 5.70 -22.98 17.81
N ILE A 52 5.01 -21.88 18.12
CA ILE A 52 5.39 -21.04 19.25
C ILE A 52 5.00 -21.86 20.48
N VAL A 53 5.92 -22.69 20.99
CA VAL A 53 5.89 -23.01 22.41
C VAL A 53 6.44 -21.77 23.09
N GLU A 54 5.59 -21.00 23.76
CA GLU A 54 6.05 -19.93 24.62
C GLU A 54 6.85 -20.55 25.77
N ILE A 55 8.18 -20.48 25.66
CA ILE A 55 9.10 -20.62 26.77
C ILE A 55 9.81 -19.26 26.86
N PRO A 56 9.90 -18.62 28.03
CA PRO A 56 10.54 -17.31 28.14
C PRO A 56 12.03 -17.44 27.80
N VAL A 57 12.44 -17.00 26.60
CA VAL A 57 13.83 -17.04 26.16
C VAL A 57 14.53 -15.73 26.54
N LYS A 58 15.54 -15.80 27.41
CA LYS A 58 16.61 -14.79 27.42
C LYS A 58 17.54 -15.04 26.24
N ARG A 59 17.92 -13.95 25.56
CA ARG A 59 18.70 -13.92 24.31
C ARG A 59 19.99 -14.74 24.39
N GLY A 60 20.18 -15.58 23.37
CA GLY A 60 21.45 -16.18 22.97
C GLY A 60 21.52 -17.68 23.23
N ASP A 61 21.05 -18.51 22.29
CA ASP A 61 21.74 -19.74 21.85
C ASP A 61 21.01 -20.47 20.68
N ARG A 62 21.83 -21.29 19.99
CA ARG A 62 21.82 -22.04 18.69
C ARG A 62 20.53 -22.72 18.15
N PRO A 63 20.49 -23.10 16.84
CA PRO A 63 19.28 -23.60 16.17
C PRO A 63 18.87 -25.01 16.63
N ILE A 64 17.55 -25.22 16.71
CA ILE A 64 16.91 -26.47 17.15
C ILE A 64 16.62 -27.37 15.93
N LYS A 65 16.97 -28.67 16.02
CA LYS A 65 16.57 -29.72 15.07
C LYS A 65 15.09 -30.06 15.25
N LEU A 66 14.33 -30.15 14.16
CA LEU A 66 12.96 -30.66 14.16
C LEU A 66 12.95 -32.20 14.02
N ASP A 67 12.17 -32.88 14.86
CA ASP A 67 11.85 -34.31 14.73
C ASP A 67 10.53 -34.46 13.94
N MET A 68 10.63 -35.11 12.77
CA MET A 68 9.59 -35.19 11.74
C MET A 68 8.72 -36.45 11.85
N THR A 69 8.95 -37.31 12.85
CA THR A 69 8.36 -38.65 12.89
C THR A 69 6.89 -38.73 13.35
N SER A 70 6.32 -37.67 13.93
CA SER A 70 5.00 -37.75 14.60
C SER A 70 3.79 -37.28 13.75
N PHE A 71 3.96 -36.91 12.48
CA PHE A 71 2.88 -36.32 11.66
C PHE A 71 2.14 -37.27 10.68
N GLN A 72 2.39 -38.58 10.75
CA GLN A 72 1.97 -39.56 9.73
C GLN A 72 0.47 -39.97 9.68
N ARG A 73 -0.46 -39.34 10.41
CA ARG A 73 -1.86 -39.82 10.50
C ARG A 73 -2.95 -38.85 10.02
N LEU A 74 -2.82 -38.30 8.82
CA LEU A 74 -3.92 -37.62 8.12
C LEU A 74 -4.01 -38.10 6.66
N SER A 75 -4.62 -39.26 6.46
CA SER A 75 -4.62 -40.01 5.18
C SER A 75 -5.62 -39.49 4.14
N LEU A 76 -6.33 -38.37 4.34
CA LEU A 76 -7.39 -37.91 3.41
C LEU A 76 -7.44 -36.38 3.17
N THR A 77 -6.45 -35.62 3.60
CA THR A 77 -6.44 -34.15 3.50
C THR A 77 -5.17 -33.61 2.88
N SER A 78 -5.29 -32.67 1.95
CA SER A 78 -4.17 -31.93 1.37
C SER A 78 -3.58 -30.96 2.42
N THR A 79 -2.38 -31.23 2.90
CA THR A 79 -1.65 -30.36 3.85
C THR A 79 -0.85 -29.29 3.10
N ILE A 80 -0.95 -28.02 3.51
CA ILE A 80 -0.14 -26.90 3.00
C ILE A 80 0.83 -26.47 4.11
N HIS A 81 2.13 -26.45 3.81
CA HIS A 81 3.16 -26.02 4.76
C HIS A 81 3.67 -24.60 4.46
N PHE A 82 3.94 -23.85 5.53
CA PHE A 82 4.41 -22.47 5.54
C PHE A 82 5.63 -22.37 6.47
N GLY A 83 6.70 -21.69 6.05
CA GLY A 83 7.95 -21.59 6.81
C GLY A 83 9.18 -21.81 5.93
N GLY A 84 10.38 -21.81 6.52
CA GLY A 84 11.62 -22.17 5.79
C GLY A 84 12.10 -21.17 4.72
N SER A 85 11.44 -20.02 4.55
CA SER A 85 11.73 -19.08 3.45
C SER A 85 13.14 -18.45 3.47
N LYS A 86 13.92 -18.60 4.55
CA LYS A 86 15.36 -18.24 4.54
C LYS A 86 16.25 -19.36 3.99
N GLU A 87 15.76 -20.60 4.02
CA GLU A 87 16.45 -21.81 3.56
C GLU A 87 16.04 -22.18 2.13
N ILE A 88 14.83 -21.77 1.71
CA ILE A 88 14.30 -21.94 0.36
C ILE A 88 14.73 -20.74 -0.48
N VAL A 89 15.75 -20.95 -1.32
CA VAL A 89 16.36 -19.91 -2.16
C VAL A 89 15.97 -20.00 -3.64
N ASP A 90 15.40 -21.12 -4.08
CA ASP A 90 15.01 -21.38 -5.46
C ASP A 90 13.83 -22.37 -5.56
N TYR A 91 13.38 -22.65 -6.79
CA TYR A 91 12.28 -23.58 -7.05
C TYR A 91 12.61 -25.01 -6.58
N GLY A 92 13.87 -25.43 -6.70
CA GLY A 92 14.33 -26.75 -6.21
C GLY A 92 14.16 -26.87 -4.69
N GLY A 93 14.48 -25.82 -3.95
CA GLY A 93 14.25 -25.70 -2.52
C GLY A 93 12.78 -25.82 -2.14
N ILE A 94 11.86 -25.28 -2.95
CA ILE A 94 10.41 -25.46 -2.73
C ILE A 94 10.05 -26.95 -2.82
N LEU A 95 10.54 -27.65 -3.85
CA LEU A 95 10.26 -29.07 -4.05
C LEU A 95 10.88 -29.94 -2.94
N LYS A 96 12.10 -29.61 -2.51
CA LYS A 96 12.76 -30.29 -1.39
C LYS A 96 11.97 -30.09 -0.10
N PHE A 97 11.60 -28.85 0.23
CA PHE A 97 10.81 -28.55 1.41
C PHE A 97 9.45 -29.27 1.38
N LYS A 98 8.81 -29.35 0.21
CA LYS A 98 7.58 -30.13 0.02
C LYS A 98 7.79 -31.62 0.34
N ALA A 99 8.87 -32.21 -0.17
CA ALA A 99 9.20 -33.62 0.05
C ALA A 99 9.53 -33.89 1.53
N ASP A 100 10.38 -33.05 2.14
CA ASP A 100 10.82 -33.18 3.53
C ASP A 100 9.64 -33.05 4.51
N THR A 101 8.67 -32.18 4.20
CA THR A 101 7.45 -31.99 5.01
C THR A 101 6.32 -32.97 4.68
N ASN A 102 6.49 -33.81 3.66
CA ASN A 102 5.43 -34.67 3.12
C ASN A 102 4.13 -33.90 2.81
N ALA A 103 4.28 -32.64 2.37
CA ALA A 103 3.17 -31.73 2.12
C ALA A 103 2.56 -31.96 0.73
N SER A 104 1.25 -31.74 0.61
CA SER A 104 0.59 -31.73 -0.71
C SER A 104 0.98 -30.51 -1.55
N SER A 105 1.22 -29.38 -0.90
CA SER A 105 1.68 -28.12 -1.49
C SER A 105 2.38 -27.25 -0.44
N VAL A 106 3.07 -26.22 -0.91
CA VAL A 106 3.87 -25.31 -0.07
C VAL A 106 3.46 -23.88 -0.40
N MET A 107 3.29 -23.04 0.62
CA MET A 107 3.11 -21.61 0.45
C MET A 107 4.40 -20.86 0.79
N ILE A 108 4.83 -19.99 -0.13
CA ILE A 108 6.02 -19.17 0.02
C ILE A 108 5.61 -17.70 0.13
N ALA A 109 6.06 -17.01 1.18
CA ALA A 109 5.79 -15.60 1.43
C ALA A 109 7.04 -14.74 1.27
N ARG A 110 7.93 -14.70 2.29
CA ARG A 110 9.12 -13.80 2.31
C ARG A 110 10.03 -13.96 1.09
N ALA A 111 10.38 -15.19 0.72
CA ALA A 111 11.26 -15.41 -0.44
C ALA A 111 10.61 -14.97 -1.77
N ALA A 112 9.28 -15.06 -1.88
CA ALA A 112 8.55 -14.53 -3.02
C ALA A 112 8.39 -13.01 -2.99
N GLN A 113 8.27 -12.41 -1.80
CA GLN A 113 8.28 -10.95 -1.61
C GLN A 113 9.62 -10.35 -2.06
N ASP A 114 10.73 -11.03 -1.77
CA ASP A 114 12.07 -10.62 -2.21
C ASP A 114 12.22 -10.82 -3.72
N ASN A 115 11.83 -11.99 -4.24
CA ASN A 115 11.90 -12.27 -5.67
C ASN A 115 10.85 -13.31 -6.12
N CYS A 116 9.80 -12.85 -6.81
CA CYS A 116 8.72 -13.71 -7.31
C CYS A 116 9.19 -14.79 -8.29
N SER A 117 10.36 -14.63 -8.92
CA SER A 117 10.92 -15.64 -9.83
C SER A 117 11.31 -16.95 -9.13
N ILE A 118 11.26 -17.01 -7.79
CA ILE A 118 11.40 -18.27 -7.04
C ILE A 118 10.42 -19.36 -7.47
N PHE A 119 9.28 -18.96 -8.04
CA PHE A 119 8.29 -19.89 -8.59
C PHE A 119 8.60 -20.35 -10.02
N SER A 120 9.69 -19.88 -10.64
CA SER A 120 10.09 -20.23 -12.00
C SER A 120 10.81 -21.58 -12.02
N PRO A 121 10.21 -22.64 -12.59
CA PRO A 121 10.83 -23.96 -12.64
C PRO A 121 12.01 -24.03 -13.60
N THR A 122 12.07 -23.12 -14.59
CA THR A 122 13.02 -23.21 -15.72
C THR A 122 14.00 -22.04 -15.79
N LYS A 123 13.57 -20.83 -15.43
CA LYS A 123 14.42 -19.64 -15.57
C LYS A 123 15.33 -19.40 -14.36
N GLY A 124 15.12 -20.12 -13.26
CA GLY A 124 15.78 -19.87 -11.99
C GLY A 124 15.45 -18.49 -11.42
N ILE A 125 16.25 -18.06 -10.45
CA ILE A 125 16.13 -16.72 -9.85
C ILE A 125 16.61 -15.67 -10.85
N GLN A 126 15.70 -14.75 -11.18
CA GLN A 126 15.94 -13.64 -12.11
C GLN A 126 16.60 -12.45 -11.41
N ASP A 127 17.27 -11.61 -12.21
CA ASP A 127 17.81 -10.34 -11.76
C ASP A 127 16.73 -9.45 -11.13
N ILE A 128 17.07 -8.81 -10.01
CA ILE A 128 16.12 -8.04 -9.22
C ILE A 128 15.67 -6.76 -9.93
N HIS A 129 16.54 -6.11 -10.73
CA HIS A 129 16.14 -4.92 -11.46
C HIS A 129 15.21 -5.26 -12.61
N GLN A 130 15.41 -6.40 -13.27
CA GLN A 130 14.46 -6.91 -14.26
C GLN A 130 13.10 -7.23 -13.62
N MET A 131 13.09 -7.88 -12.46
CA MET A 131 11.86 -8.15 -11.70
C MET A 131 11.12 -6.87 -11.29
N ILE A 132 11.85 -5.85 -10.82
CA ILE A 132 11.28 -4.55 -10.46
C ILE A 132 10.66 -3.90 -11.70
N LYS A 133 11.31 -3.94 -12.88
CA LYS A 133 10.73 -3.40 -14.13
C LYS A 133 9.40 -4.07 -14.47
N GLU A 134 9.33 -5.39 -14.39
CA GLU A 134 8.10 -6.15 -14.68
C GLU A 134 7.00 -5.86 -13.66
N TYR A 135 7.34 -5.80 -12.37
CA TYR A 135 6.42 -5.40 -11.31
C TYR A 135 5.89 -3.97 -11.49
N LEU A 136 6.75 -3.03 -11.89
CA LEU A 136 6.35 -1.65 -12.14
C LEU A 136 5.41 -1.53 -13.33
N ARG A 137 5.59 -2.32 -14.40
CA ARG A 137 4.62 -2.37 -15.51
C ARG A 137 3.23 -2.75 -15.01
N TYR A 138 3.11 -3.79 -14.19
CA TYR A 138 1.84 -4.14 -13.55
C TYR A 138 1.31 -3.03 -12.64
N CYS A 139 2.19 -2.33 -11.91
CA CYS A 139 1.78 -1.20 -11.11
C CYS A 139 1.18 -0.07 -11.95
N VAL A 140 1.68 0.15 -13.16
CA VAL A 140 1.12 1.13 -14.10
C VAL A 140 -0.19 0.62 -14.68
N ASP A 141 -0.21 -0.61 -15.20
CA ASP A 141 -1.38 -1.19 -15.86
C ASP A 141 -2.62 -1.29 -14.97
N TYR A 142 -2.42 -1.51 -13.67
CA TYR A 142 -3.50 -1.63 -12.68
C TYR A 142 -3.65 -0.38 -11.79
N ASP A 143 -3.06 0.75 -12.17
CA ASP A 143 -3.10 2.01 -11.41
C ASP A 143 -2.79 1.76 -9.93
N ASN A 144 -1.72 1.03 -9.63
CA ASN A 144 -1.32 0.69 -8.26
C ASN A 144 -0.88 1.95 -7.50
N SER A 145 -0.98 1.87 -6.18
CA SER A 145 -0.82 3.03 -5.32
C SER A 145 0.67 3.28 -5.16
N ALA A 146 1.18 4.49 -5.45
CA ALA A 146 2.60 4.79 -5.34
C ALA A 146 3.23 4.37 -3.98
N PRO A 147 2.59 4.60 -2.81
CA PRO A 147 3.10 4.09 -1.55
C PRO A 147 3.21 2.55 -1.47
N ASN A 148 2.25 1.83 -2.06
CA ASN A 148 2.25 0.37 -2.10
C ASN A 148 3.31 -0.16 -3.07
N SER A 149 3.38 0.41 -4.27
CA SER A 149 4.42 0.11 -5.25
C SER A 149 5.81 0.34 -4.65
N LYS A 150 6.01 1.48 -3.97
CA LYS A 150 7.25 1.82 -3.29
C LYS A 150 7.61 0.82 -2.19
N TYR A 151 6.66 0.42 -1.34
CA TYR A 151 6.92 -0.58 -0.30
C TYR A 151 7.40 -1.93 -0.87
N CYS A 152 6.76 -2.41 -1.94
CA CYS A 152 7.15 -3.66 -2.59
C CYS A 152 8.53 -3.55 -3.24
N VAL A 153 8.80 -2.48 -4.00
CA VAL A 153 10.13 -2.28 -4.62
C VAL A 153 11.21 -2.11 -3.57
N GLN A 154 10.92 -1.44 -2.45
CA GLN A 154 11.85 -1.32 -1.33
C GLN A 154 12.17 -2.68 -0.70
N SER A 155 11.17 -3.54 -0.56
CA SER A 155 11.35 -4.92 -0.08
C SER A 155 12.24 -5.72 -1.03
N MET A 156 11.95 -5.66 -2.34
CA MET A 156 12.74 -6.32 -3.40
C MET A 156 14.20 -5.86 -3.42
N LEU A 157 14.47 -4.55 -3.25
CA LEU A 157 15.83 -4.02 -3.26
C LEU A 157 16.71 -4.52 -2.10
N GLY A 158 16.11 -4.84 -0.94
CA GLY A 158 16.87 -5.33 0.22
C GLY A 158 18.05 -4.42 0.56
N SER A 159 19.28 -4.96 0.55
CA SER A 159 20.52 -4.22 0.82
C SER A 159 20.91 -3.21 -0.26
N GLN A 160 20.36 -3.30 -1.47
CA GLN A 160 20.66 -2.39 -2.57
C GLN A 160 20.03 -1.00 -2.40
N GLN A 161 19.27 -0.77 -1.33
CA GLN A 161 18.76 0.55 -0.95
C GLN A 161 19.89 1.57 -0.71
N GLU A 162 21.07 1.11 -0.28
CA GLU A 162 22.24 1.98 -0.05
C GLU A 162 22.97 2.39 -1.35
N SER A 163 22.60 1.78 -2.47
CA SER A 163 23.16 2.14 -3.78
C SER A 163 22.74 3.55 -4.22
N PRO A 164 23.46 4.19 -5.16
CA PRO A 164 23.05 5.49 -5.69
C PRO A 164 21.63 5.47 -6.28
N LEU A 165 21.24 4.37 -6.94
CA LEU A 165 19.88 4.18 -7.44
C LEU A 165 18.87 4.03 -6.29
N GLY A 166 19.21 3.23 -5.28
CA GLY A 166 18.39 3.00 -4.10
C GLY A 166 18.09 4.30 -3.33
N LYS A 167 19.08 5.18 -3.17
CA LYS A 167 18.90 6.49 -2.54
C LYS A 167 17.95 7.39 -3.32
N LYS A 168 18.13 7.49 -4.65
CA LYS A 168 17.19 8.22 -5.53
C LYS A 168 15.77 7.64 -5.47
N PHE A 169 15.67 6.31 -5.40
CA PHE A 169 14.38 5.64 -5.22
C PHE A 169 13.72 5.98 -3.87
N LEU A 170 14.48 6.06 -2.78
CA LEU A 170 13.95 6.47 -1.48
C LEU A 170 13.43 7.91 -1.50
N GLU A 171 13.98 8.78 -2.35
CA GLU A 171 13.52 10.16 -2.55
C GLU A 171 12.22 10.23 -3.37
N SER A 172 12.00 9.33 -4.32
CA SER A 172 10.80 9.31 -5.18
C SER A 172 9.47 9.18 -4.41
N GLN A 173 8.41 9.86 -4.86
CA GLN A 173 7.10 9.85 -4.19
C GLN A 173 5.94 9.49 -5.12
N THR A 174 6.10 9.76 -6.42
CA THR A 174 5.09 9.42 -7.42
C THR A 174 5.45 8.12 -8.13
N LEU A 175 4.44 7.43 -8.69
CA LEU A 175 4.68 6.24 -9.49
C LEU A 175 5.51 6.58 -10.75
N GLU A 176 5.30 7.76 -11.32
CA GLU A 176 6.07 8.32 -12.43
C GLU A 176 7.57 8.40 -12.11
N GLN A 177 7.94 9.05 -11.00
CA GLN A 177 9.33 9.16 -10.54
C GLN A 177 9.95 7.78 -10.30
N ILE A 178 9.19 6.84 -9.72
CA ILE A 178 9.65 5.46 -9.53
C ILE A 178 9.90 4.79 -10.89
N CYS A 179 8.98 4.93 -11.84
CA CYS A 179 9.11 4.35 -13.19
C CYS A 179 10.32 4.93 -13.94
N GLU A 180 10.59 6.22 -13.81
CA GLU A 180 11.74 6.89 -14.43
C GLU A 180 13.07 6.25 -14.03
N LEU A 181 13.25 5.93 -12.74
CA LEU A 181 14.47 5.30 -12.23
C LEU A 181 14.79 3.94 -12.87
N TRP A 182 13.79 3.25 -13.40
CA TRP A 182 13.96 1.97 -14.11
C TRP A 182 13.74 2.10 -15.63
N GLY A 183 13.75 3.31 -16.18
CA GLY A 183 13.61 3.56 -17.62
C GLY A 183 12.22 3.21 -18.16
N LEU A 184 11.18 3.39 -17.35
CA LEU A 184 9.78 3.13 -17.70
C LEU A 184 8.95 4.42 -17.79
N HIS A 185 9.59 5.58 -17.92
CA HIS A 185 8.91 6.86 -18.01
C HIS A 185 7.99 6.92 -19.25
N ASP A 186 8.52 6.57 -20.42
CA ASP A 186 7.75 6.55 -21.68
C ASP A 186 6.53 5.62 -21.60
N TYR A 187 6.73 4.42 -21.01
CA TYR A 187 5.64 3.47 -20.80
C TYR A 187 4.55 4.02 -19.88
N TRP A 188 4.95 4.70 -18.80
CA TRP A 188 4.02 5.34 -17.88
C TRP A 188 3.23 6.45 -18.58
N GLN A 189 3.90 7.29 -19.38
CA GLN A 189 3.25 8.37 -20.13
C GLN A 189 2.24 7.84 -21.14
N GLU A 190 2.63 6.84 -21.94
CA GLU A 190 1.76 6.18 -22.93
C GLU A 190 0.51 5.61 -22.26
N LYS A 191 0.68 4.88 -21.14
CA LYS A 191 -0.44 4.30 -20.40
C LYS A 191 -1.35 5.33 -19.77
N LYS A 192 -0.79 6.42 -19.23
CA LYS A 192 -1.58 7.53 -18.68
C LYS A 192 -2.40 8.21 -19.77
N ALA A 193 -1.82 8.41 -20.96
CA ALA A 193 -2.53 8.97 -22.12
C ALA A 193 -3.66 8.03 -22.59
N LEU A 194 -3.40 6.72 -22.64
CA LEU A 194 -4.40 5.71 -22.96
C LEU A 194 -5.58 5.75 -21.99
N PHE A 195 -5.32 5.69 -20.68
CA PHE A 195 -6.36 5.77 -19.65
C PHE A 195 -7.17 7.06 -19.76
N SER A 196 -6.51 8.20 -20.00
CA SER A 196 -7.19 9.48 -20.23
C SER A 196 -8.11 9.42 -21.45
N SER A 197 -7.66 8.83 -22.57
CA SER A 197 -8.46 8.68 -23.79
C SER A 197 -9.65 7.74 -23.63
N GLU A 198 -9.54 6.73 -22.78
CA GLU A 198 -10.60 5.80 -22.42
C GLU A 198 -11.53 6.35 -21.31
N GLY A 199 -11.27 7.55 -20.81
CA GLY A 199 -12.02 8.17 -19.72
C GLY A 199 -11.81 7.49 -18.35
N LEU A 200 -10.76 6.67 -18.21
CA LEU A 200 -10.37 6.04 -16.96
C LEU A 200 -9.65 7.07 -16.07
N ILE A 201 -10.29 7.39 -14.96
CA ILE A 201 -9.74 8.31 -13.96
C ILE A 201 -8.90 7.51 -12.96
N SER A 202 -7.64 7.89 -12.75
CA SER A 202 -6.79 7.29 -11.70
C SER A 202 -7.51 7.33 -10.36
N LYS A 203 -7.34 6.28 -9.55
CA LYS A 203 -7.88 6.19 -8.19
C LYS A 203 -7.47 7.35 -7.30
N TRP A 204 -6.37 8.03 -7.63
CA TRP A 204 -5.87 9.18 -6.90
C TRP A 204 -6.45 10.50 -7.38
N ASP A 205 -6.88 10.57 -8.64
CA ASP A 205 -7.45 11.77 -9.25
C ASP A 205 -8.99 11.73 -9.26
N ARG A 206 -9.56 10.79 -8.49
CA ARG A 206 -11.00 10.72 -8.26
C ARG A 206 -11.48 12.04 -7.67
N SER A 207 -12.38 12.67 -8.41
CA SER A 207 -13.13 13.83 -7.98
C SER A 207 -14.61 13.48 -7.91
N PRO A 208 -15.40 14.22 -7.11
CA PRO A 208 -16.85 14.14 -7.18
C PRO A 208 -17.34 14.39 -8.63
N PRO A 209 -18.43 13.74 -9.07
CA PRO A 209 -18.97 13.94 -10.41
C PRO A 209 -19.44 15.39 -10.64
N PRO A 210 -19.24 15.96 -11.84
CA PRO A 210 -19.54 17.37 -12.11
C PRO A 210 -21.04 17.72 -12.03
N ALA A 211 -21.33 18.75 -11.23
CA ALA A 211 -22.42 19.74 -11.17
C ALA A 211 -23.89 19.45 -11.59
N ALA A 212 -24.29 18.36 -12.24
CA ALA A 212 -25.70 18.19 -12.64
C ALA A 212 -26.67 18.01 -11.44
N LYS A 213 -26.17 17.88 -10.20
CA LYS A 213 -26.99 17.74 -8.98
C LYS A 213 -26.61 18.67 -7.81
N ARG A 214 -25.69 19.65 -7.95
CA ARG A 214 -25.09 20.33 -6.78
C ARG A 214 -24.74 21.81 -6.95
N ALA A 215 -25.73 22.64 -7.28
CA ALA A 215 -25.54 24.08 -7.47
C ALA A 215 -25.19 24.91 -6.20
N ARG A 216 -25.08 24.32 -5.00
CA ARG A 216 -25.00 25.11 -3.74
C ARG A 216 -23.65 25.12 -3.01
N ILE A 217 -22.71 24.23 -3.33
CA ILE A 217 -21.42 24.13 -2.62
C ILE A 217 -20.21 24.40 -3.53
N GLU A 218 -20.29 24.09 -4.83
CA GLU A 218 -19.19 24.34 -5.79
C GLU A 218 -18.99 25.83 -6.12
N ASN A 219 -20.06 26.63 -6.07
CA ASN A 219 -19.99 28.06 -6.39
C ASN A 219 -19.08 28.87 -5.45
N SER A 220 -18.71 28.35 -4.26
CA SER A 220 -17.82 29.04 -3.32
C SER A 220 -16.35 28.62 -3.43
N LEU A 221 -16.05 27.38 -3.84
CA LEU A 221 -14.66 26.90 -3.93
C LEU A 221 -13.97 27.30 -5.24
N ASP A 222 -14.72 27.31 -6.34
CA ASP A 222 -14.23 27.69 -7.67
C ASP A 222 -14.89 28.99 -8.17
N GLY A 223 -15.38 29.82 -7.24
CA GLY A 223 -16.01 31.10 -7.55
C GLY A 223 -15.03 32.11 -8.17
N ASN A 224 -15.57 33.09 -8.89
CA ASN A 224 -14.81 34.22 -9.42
C ASN A 224 -14.05 34.93 -8.28
N GLY A 225 -12.72 34.78 -8.26
CA GLY A 225 -11.83 35.41 -7.26
C GLY A 225 -11.08 34.43 -6.34
N VAL A 226 -11.33 33.12 -6.42
CA VAL A 226 -10.55 32.12 -5.68
C VAL A 226 -9.33 31.68 -6.50
N PHE A 227 -8.12 31.84 -5.95
CA PHE A 227 -6.91 31.34 -6.61
C PHE A 227 -6.77 29.83 -6.37
N SER A 228 -6.60 29.06 -7.44
CA SER A 228 -6.55 27.59 -7.35
C SER A 228 -5.47 26.95 -8.21
N LEU A 229 -4.81 25.94 -7.64
CA LEU A 229 -3.84 25.07 -8.30
C LEU A 229 -4.16 23.61 -7.98
N ASN A 230 -3.73 22.65 -8.79
CA ASN A 230 -3.97 21.23 -8.55
C ASN A 230 -2.88 20.60 -7.67
N CYS A 231 -2.80 21.03 -6.41
CA CYS A 231 -1.73 20.64 -5.49
C CYS A 231 -2.15 19.49 -4.55
N ALA A 232 -1.43 18.36 -4.58
CA ALA A 232 -1.57 17.26 -3.62
C ALA A 232 -0.55 17.38 -2.48
N PHE A 233 -0.97 17.21 -1.23
CA PHE A 233 -0.04 17.29 -0.09
C PHE A 233 0.78 16.00 0.05
N LEU A 234 2.07 16.10 -0.28
CA LEU A 234 3.04 15.02 -0.11
C LEU A 234 3.80 15.18 1.21
N ARG A 235 3.32 14.48 2.26
CA ARG A 235 3.84 14.59 3.64
C ARG A 235 5.37 14.45 3.75
N ASN A 236 6.00 13.66 2.89
CA ASN A 236 7.44 13.40 2.96
C ASN A 236 8.31 14.62 2.56
N HIS A 237 7.78 15.59 1.82
CA HIS A 237 8.52 16.81 1.46
C HIS A 237 8.63 17.83 2.58
N TYR A 238 7.81 17.67 3.62
CA TYR A 238 7.72 18.64 4.68
C TYR A 238 8.19 18.00 6.00
N PRO A 239 9.23 18.55 6.65
CA PRO A 239 9.57 18.12 7.99
C PRO A 239 8.40 18.45 8.93
N VAL A 240 8.26 17.69 10.01
CA VAL A 240 7.12 17.80 10.96
C VAL A 240 6.92 19.24 11.44
N GLU A 241 8.01 19.97 11.60
CA GLU A 241 8.02 21.35 12.10
C GLU A 241 7.66 22.40 11.03
N LYS A 242 7.88 22.10 9.75
CA LYS A 242 7.67 23.05 8.63
C LYS A 242 6.59 22.55 7.66
N LEU A 243 5.44 22.18 8.21
CA LEU A 243 4.25 21.89 7.41
C LEU A 243 3.70 23.18 6.76
N PRO A 244 3.12 23.13 5.55
CA PRO A 244 2.55 24.28 4.87
C PRO A 244 1.62 25.13 5.73
N LYS A 245 0.69 24.51 6.48
CA LYS A 245 -0.19 25.22 7.42
C LYS A 245 0.59 25.97 8.50
N THR A 246 1.66 25.38 9.03
CA THR A 246 2.50 25.98 10.08
C THR A 246 3.28 27.16 9.52
N ILE A 247 3.84 27.03 8.31
CA ILE A 247 4.52 28.12 7.61
C ILE A 247 3.55 29.28 7.35
N LEU A 248 2.36 28.99 6.83
CA LEU A 248 1.35 30.01 6.53
C LEU A 248 0.86 30.72 7.79
N TYR A 249 0.68 29.98 8.89
CA TYR A 249 0.34 30.58 10.19
C TYR A 249 1.44 31.53 10.68
N ALA A 250 2.71 31.11 10.60
CA ALA A 250 3.85 31.95 10.98
C ALA A 250 3.95 33.20 10.10
N HIS A 251 3.71 33.08 8.79
CA HIS A 251 3.67 34.21 7.87
C HIS A 251 2.60 35.23 8.26
N CYS A 252 1.37 34.77 8.53
CA CYS A 252 0.27 35.66 8.93
C CYS A 252 0.57 36.38 10.24
N LYS A 253 1.15 35.66 11.22
CA LYS A 253 1.58 36.27 12.49
C LYS A 253 2.66 37.33 12.26
N TYR A 254 3.66 37.06 11.42
CA TYR A 254 4.74 38.00 11.11
C TYR A 254 4.23 39.25 10.38
N LYS A 255 3.32 39.10 9.42
CA LYS A 255 2.69 40.21 8.67
C LYS A 255 1.56 40.91 9.42
N ARG A 256 1.22 40.47 10.64
CA ARG A 256 0.10 40.97 11.46
C ARG A 256 -1.26 40.85 10.76
N PHE A 257 -1.44 39.80 9.97
CA PHE A 257 -2.74 39.44 9.41
C PHE A 257 -3.57 38.64 10.42
N GLU A 258 -4.87 38.54 10.17
CA GLU A 258 -5.71 37.57 10.86
C GLU A 258 -5.19 36.14 10.65
N VAL A 259 -5.44 35.28 11.63
CA VAL A 259 -5.09 33.86 11.51
C VAL A 259 -5.79 33.23 10.30
N PRO A 260 -5.10 32.36 9.52
CA PRO A 260 -5.71 31.71 8.37
C PRO A 260 -6.96 30.93 8.75
N LYS A 261 -8.08 31.23 8.08
CA LYS A 261 -9.36 30.54 8.29
C LYS A 261 -9.53 29.45 7.23
N TYR A 262 -9.81 28.23 7.67
CA TYR A 262 -9.98 27.08 6.79
C TYR A 262 -11.43 26.60 6.80
N GLU A 263 -12.00 26.44 5.62
CA GLU A 263 -13.30 25.84 5.38
C GLU A 263 -13.08 24.57 4.56
N THR A 264 -13.61 23.43 5.01
CA THR A 264 -13.40 22.14 4.32
C THR A 264 -14.73 21.57 3.88
N VAL A 265 -14.84 21.26 2.60
CA VAL A 265 -15.93 20.53 2.00
C VAL A 265 -15.55 19.05 1.96
N GLN A 266 -16.46 18.21 2.43
CA GLN A 266 -16.33 16.75 2.35
C GLN A 266 -17.32 16.21 1.32
N TYR A 267 -16.85 15.32 0.46
CA TYR A 267 -17.67 14.52 -0.42
C TYR A 267 -17.32 13.04 -0.26
N GLU A 268 -18.26 12.24 0.27
CA GLU A 268 -18.02 10.84 0.65
C GLU A 268 -16.75 10.72 1.54
N LYS A 269 -15.68 10.14 1.01
CA LYS A 269 -14.37 9.97 1.70
C LYS A 269 -13.29 10.94 1.18
N LEU A 270 -13.69 11.94 0.40
CA LEU A 270 -12.82 12.95 -0.19
C LEU A 270 -13.04 14.31 0.46
N PHE A 271 -11.98 15.10 0.55
CA PHE A 271 -11.95 16.39 1.25
C PHE A 271 -11.25 17.43 0.40
N ARG A 272 -11.81 18.63 0.34
CA ARG A 272 -11.21 19.80 -0.29
C ARG A 272 -11.35 21.00 0.62
N SER A 273 -10.29 21.78 0.78
CA SER A 273 -10.29 22.92 1.69
C SER A 273 -10.06 24.23 0.95
N LEU A 274 -10.65 25.29 1.49
CA LEU A 274 -10.44 26.68 1.13
C LEU A 274 -9.81 27.38 2.32
N VAL A 275 -8.77 28.16 2.07
CA VAL A 275 -8.11 28.99 3.06
C VAL A 275 -8.27 30.45 2.70
N THR A 276 -8.69 31.25 3.68
CA THR A 276 -8.82 32.70 3.55
C THR A 276 -7.67 33.37 4.29
N VAL A 277 -6.89 34.18 3.57
CA VAL A 277 -5.76 34.95 4.11
C VAL A 277 -5.83 36.37 3.56
N ASN A 278 -5.89 37.36 4.46
CA ASN A 278 -5.92 38.79 4.10
C ASN A 278 -7.01 39.14 3.07
N GLY A 279 -8.21 38.59 3.23
CA GLY A 279 -9.36 38.81 2.34
C GLY A 279 -9.30 38.07 1.00
N LYS A 280 -8.19 37.37 0.68
CA LYS A 280 -8.07 36.51 -0.51
C LYS A 280 -8.35 35.05 -0.14
N GLN A 281 -8.90 34.31 -1.10
CA GLN A 281 -9.25 32.90 -0.93
C GLN A 281 -8.41 32.01 -1.85
N TYR A 282 -7.95 30.89 -1.30
CA TYR A 282 -7.08 29.94 -1.97
C TYR A 282 -7.59 28.51 -1.78
N THR A 283 -7.53 27.68 -2.82
CA THR A 283 -7.91 26.27 -2.72
C THR A 283 -7.08 25.38 -3.63
N SER A 284 -6.86 24.12 -3.22
CA SER A 284 -6.36 23.10 -4.15
C SER A 284 -7.50 22.45 -4.91
N LYS A 285 -7.35 22.22 -6.21
CA LYS A 285 -8.29 21.43 -7.03
C LYS A 285 -8.25 19.93 -6.70
N PHE A 286 -7.17 19.47 -6.07
CA PHE A 286 -6.98 18.07 -5.70
C PHE A 286 -7.87 17.67 -4.52
N TRP A 287 -8.57 16.54 -4.64
CA TRP A 287 -9.41 15.99 -3.59
C TRP A 287 -8.62 15.01 -2.73
N GLU A 288 -8.45 15.35 -1.45
CA GLU A 288 -7.64 14.60 -0.51
C GLU A 288 -8.43 13.54 0.26
N LYS A 289 -7.75 12.50 0.77
CA LYS A 289 -8.40 11.41 1.51
C LYS A 289 -8.77 11.77 2.96
N ASN A 290 -8.25 12.88 3.47
CA ASN A 290 -8.54 13.34 4.81
C ASN A 290 -8.49 14.88 4.89
N LYS A 291 -9.22 15.43 5.87
CA LYS A 291 -9.30 16.87 6.11
C LYS A 291 -7.94 17.54 6.35
N ARG A 292 -7.04 16.88 7.09
CA ARG A 292 -5.73 17.47 7.43
C ARG A 292 -4.90 17.71 6.18
N CYS A 293 -4.85 16.74 5.25
CA CYS A 293 -4.15 16.89 3.97
C CYS A 293 -4.80 17.96 3.09
N ALA A 294 -6.14 18.02 3.04
CA ALA A 294 -6.88 19.03 2.26
C ALA A 294 -6.50 20.45 2.69
N GLU A 295 -6.42 20.70 4.00
CA GLU A 295 -6.01 22.00 4.53
C GLU A 295 -4.54 22.33 4.23
N GLN A 296 -3.65 21.32 4.24
CA GLN A 296 -2.26 21.52 3.81
C GLN A 296 -2.17 21.84 2.32
N GLY A 297 -2.96 21.17 1.48
CA GLY A 297 -3.05 21.45 0.05
C GLY A 297 -3.47 22.90 -0.22
N ALA A 298 -4.52 23.39 0.44
CA ALA A 298 -4.94 24.79 0.34
C ALA A 298 -3.86 25.78 0.80
N ALA A 299 -3.14 25.44 1.87
CA ALA A 299 -2.03 26.25 2.36
C ALA A 299 -0.85 26.31 1.36
N ILE A 300 -0.54 25.21 0.66
CA ILE A 300 0.49 25.19 -0.41
C ILE A 300 0.13 26.18 -1.52
N VAL A 301 -1.14 26.18 -1.96
CA VAL A 301 -1.61 27.10 -3.01
C VAL A 301 -1.42 28.56 -2.58
N CYS A 302 -1.78 28.89 -1.33
CA CYS A 302 -1.57 30.23 -0.77
C CYS A 302 -0.07 30.58 -0.69
N LEU A 303 0.77 29.66 -0.21
CA LEU A 303 2.22 29.87 -0.10
C LEU A 303 2.89 30.06 -1.47
N CYS A 304 2.39 29.40 -2.52
CA CYS A 304 2.85 29.58 -3.89
C CYS A 304 2.53 31.00 -4.40
N ASP A 305 1.32 31.51 -4.18
CA ASP A 305 0.95 32.90 -4.52
C ASP A 305 1.78 33.93 -3.72
N LEU A 306 2.11 33.61 -2.47
CA LEU A 306 2.98 34.44 -1.61
C LEU A 306 4.48 34.36 -1.98
N GLY A 307 4.87 33.51 -2.95
CA GLY A 307 6.25 33.37 -3.43
C GLY A 307 7.16 32.49 -2.57
N TYR A 308 6.61 31.68 -1.64
CA TYR A 308 7.39 30.71 -0.87
C TYR A 308 7.77 29.48 -1.69
N TYR A 309 6.96 29.13 -2.69
CA TYR A 309 7.19 28.03 -3.62
C TYR A 309 7.00 28.52 -5.04
N THR A 310 7.84 28.04 -5.95
CA THR A 310 7.62 28.25 -7.39
C THR A 310 6.76 27.13 -7.95
N GLN A 311 5.97 27.40 -8.99
CA GLN A 311 5.19 26.33 -9.63
C GLN A 311 6.09 25.23 -10.21
N GLN A 312 7.27 25.60 -10.72
CA GLN A 312 8.26 24.66 -11.25
C GLN A 312 8.75 23.69 -10.17
N GLU A 313 9.13 24.19 -8.99
CA GLU A 313 9.52 23.35 -7.84
C GLU A 313 8.38 22.40 -7.42
N LEU A 314 7.13 22.88 -7.44
CA LEU A 314 5.98 22.05 -7.12
C LEU A 314 5.72 20.96 -8.18
N ILE A 315 6.02 21.22 -9.45
CA ILE A 315 5.92 20.23 -10.54
C ILE A 315 7.03 19.19 -10.39
N GLU A 316 8.27 19.61 -10.20
CA GLU A 316 9.44 18.73 -10.04
C GLU A 316 9.27 17.78 -8.84
N THR A 317 8.69 18.29 -7.75
CA THR A 317 8.37 17.46 -6.58
C THR A 317 7.12 16.60 -6.79
N GLY A 318 6.28 16.86 -7.80
CA GLY A 318 5.01 16.16 -8.03
C GLY A 318 3.89 16.58 -7.07
N VAL A 319 4.08 17.68 -6.33
CA VAL A 319 3.04 18.32 -5.51
C VAL A 319 1.99 18.96 -6.42
N LEU A 320 2.42 19.74 -7.41
CA LEU A 320 1.53 20.29 -8.43
C LEU A 320 1.35 19.25 -9.54
N ARG A 321 0.13 18.76 -9.68
CA ARG A 321 -0.25 17.75 -10.66
C ARG A 321 -0.76 18.41 -11.95
N SER A 322 -0.22 18.00 -13.09
CA SER A 322 -0.67 18.40 -14.43
C SER A 322 -2.00 17.76 -14.82
#